data_AF-A0A7J6P857-F1
#
_entry.id   AF-A0A7J6P857-F1
#
_cell.length_a   1.000
_cell.length_b   1.000
_cell.length_c   1.000
_cell.angle_alpha   90.00
_cell.angle_beta   90.00
_cell.angle_gamma   90.00
#
_symmetry.space_group_name_H-M   'P 1'
#
loop_
_entity.id
_entity.type
_entity.pdbx_description
1 polymer ?
#
loop_
_entity_poly.entity_id
_entity_poly.type
_entity_poly.pdbx_seq_one_letter_code
_entity_poly.pdbx_strand_id
1 'polypeptide(L)'
;MVGHTGLIPQTIETVNVIDECVKKMVEAVTARNGIVVITADHGNCEEMKDKKGNIKTSNGKYIVNPTQDPDIEEPVAGLTNVAASLCNLLGYEPPPHYRKSLIEFTA
;
A
#
# COMPACT_ATOMS: atom_id res chain seq x y z
N MET A 1 14.28 -2.68 -2.15
CA MET A 1 15.60 -2.38 -2.76
C MET A 1 16.54 -1.70 -1.77
N VAL A 2 16.44 -0.38 -1.54
CA VAL A 2 17.39 0.33 -0.67
C VAL A 2 17.28 -0.08 0.81
N GLY A 3 16.08 -0.36 1.31
CA GLY A 3 15.94 -0.86 2.68
C GLY A 3 16.62 -2.22 2.94
N HIS A 4 16.81 -3.07 1.91
CA HIS A 4 17.62 -4.29 2.04
C HIS A 4 19.12 -4.03 2.27
N THR A 5 19.60 -2.80 2.03
CA THR A 5 20.99 -2.43 2.33
C THR A 5 21.21 -2.19 3.83
N GLY A 6 20.14 -1.97 4.60
CA GLY A 6 20.24 -1.63 6.02
C GLY A 6 20.73 -0.19 6.30
N LEU A 7 21.00 0.59 5.25
CA LEU A 7 21.47 1.96 5.36
C LEU A 7 20.28 2.91 5.56
N ILE A 8 20.00 3.25 6.82
CA ILE A 8 18.83 4.04 7.22
C ILE A 8 18.79 5.42 6.54
N PRO A 9 19.87 6.24 6.53
CA PRO A 9 19.82 7.57 5.90
C PRO A 9 19.46 7.52 4.42
N GLN A 10 20.04 6.58 3.67
CA GLN A 10 19.79 6.38 2.24
C GLN A 10 18.38 5.84 1.99
N THR A 11 17.86 5.02 2.91
CA THR A 11 16.48 4.54 2.84
C THR A 11 15.49 5.71 3.01
N ILE A 12 15.75 6.63 3.95
CA ILE A 12 14.94 7.85 4.14
C ILE A 12 14.98 8.72 2.89
N GLU A 13 16.18 8.98 2.34
CA GLU A 13 16.34 9.75 1.10
C GLU A 13 15.55 9.13 -0.06
N THR A 14 15.61 7.80 -0.20
CA THR A 14 14.85 7.07 -1.23
C THR A 14 13.34 7.24 -1.06
N VAL A 15 12.82 7.16 0.17
CA VAL A 15 11.38 7.36 0.44
C VAL A 15 10.95 8.78 0.10
N ASN A 16 11.77 9.80 0.39
CA ASN A 16 11.47 11.18 0.02
C ASN A 16 11.39 11.36 -1.52
N VAL A 17 12.30 10.74 -2.27
CA VAL A 17 12.25 10.76 -3.74
C VAL A 17 11.00 10.06 -4.27
N ILE A 18 10.57 8.96 -3.64
CA ILE A 18 9.32 8.27 -4.00
C ILE A 18 8.12 9.19 -3.74
N ASP A 19 8.06 9.86 -2.59
CA ASP A 19 6.99 10.80 -2.25
C ASP A 19 6.86 11.92 -3.29
N GLU A 20 7.97 12.56 -3.68
CA GLU A 20 7.98 13.58 -4.73
C GLU A 20 7.48 13.05 -6.09
N CYS A 21 7.85 11.82 -6.45
CA CYS A 21 7.39 11.18 -7.69
C CYS A 21 5.89 10.86 -7.63
N VAL A 22 5.41 10.32 -6.50
CA VAL A 22 4.00 10.00 -6.28
C VAL A 22 3.16 11.27 -6.34
N LYS A 23 3.61 12.37 -5.72
CA LYS A 23 2.95 13.68 -5.80
C LYS A 23 2.73 14.11 -7.26
N LYS A 24 3.77 14.05 -8.10
CA LYS A 24 3.68 14.42 -9.53
C LYS A 24 2.64 13.57 -10.27
N MET A 25 2.58 12.27 -9.97
CA MET A 25 1.58 11.36 -10.56
C MET A 25 0.16 11.70 -10.09
N VAL A 26 -0.02 11.93 -8.79
CA VAL A 26 -1.31 12.31 -8.21
C VAL A 26 -1.82 13.61 -8.84
N GLU A 27 -0.99 14.65 -8.92
CA GLU A 27 -1.35 15.92 -9.57
C GLU A 27 -1.73 15.73 -11.05
N ALA A 28 -0.97 14.94 -11.80
CA ALA A 28 -1.25 14.72 -13.23
C ALA A 28 -2.55 13.95 -13.49
N VAL A 29 -2.87 12.95 -12.64
CA VAL A 29 -4.08 12.14 -12.76
C VAL A 29 -5.32 12.92 -12.28
N THR A 30 -5.21 13.61 -11.14
CA THR A 30 -6.33 14.41 -10.59
C THR A 30 -6.70 15.59 -11.49
N ALA A 31 -5.73 16.23 -12.15
CA ALA A 31 -5.98 17.27 -13.16
C ALA A 31 -6.82 16.78 -14.37
N ARG A 32 -6.96 15.46 -14.54
CA ARG A 32 -7.77 14.82 -15.59
C ARG A 32 -9.02 14.15 -15.04
N ASN A 33 -9.42 14.47 -13.81
CA ASN A 33 -10.52 13.83 -13.08
C ASN A 33 -10.37 12.31 -12.98
N GLY A 34 -9.14 11.80 -13.00
CA GLY A 34 -8.84 10.39 -12.81
C GLY A 34 -8.79 9.99 -11.33
N ILE A 35 -8.72 8.69 -11.09
CA ILE A 35 -8.63 8.11 -9.75
C ILE A 35 -7.22 7.52 -9.57
N VAL A 36 -6.63 7.74 -8.40
CA VAL A 36 -5.33 7.16 -8.03
C VAL A 36 -5.51 6.19 -6.88
N VAL A 37 -4.97 4.99 -7.03
CA VAL A 37 -4.86 4.00 -5.96
C VAL A 37 -3.37 3.81 -5.65
N ILE A 38 -2.97 4.13 -4.42
CA ILE A 38 -1.60 3.95 -3.93
C ILE A 38 -1.60 2.75 -3.01
N THR A 39 -0.70 1.80 -3.25
CA THR A 39 -0.57 0.57 -2.47
C THR A 39 0.88 0.08 -2.45
N ALA A 40 1.16 -0.95 -1.67
CA ALA A 40 2.46 -1.64 -1.61
C ALA A 40 2.21 -3.15 -1.62
N ASP A 41 3.13 -3.92 -2.19
CA ASP A 41 3.09 -5.38 -2.22
C ASP A 41 3.56 -6.00 -0.89
N HIS A 42 4.46 -5.34 -0.17
CA HIS A 42 4.87 -5.73 1.17
C HIS A 42 5.53 -4.56 1.94
N GLY A 43 5.91 -4.82 3.19
CA GLY A 43 6.72 -3.89 3.98
C GLY A 43 8.22 -4.12 3.79
N ASN A 44 9.02 -3.11 4.12
CA ASN A 44 10.46 -3.18 4.27
C ASN A 44 10.98 -1.98 5.10
N CYS A 45 10.83 -0.76 4.55
CA CYS A 45 11.46 0.44 5.08
C CYS A 45 10.81 1.00 6.36
N GLU A 46 9.61 0.53 6.73
CA GLU A 46 8.92 0.90 7.97
C GLU A 46 9.63 0.39 9.23
N GLU A 47 10.38 -0.71 9.11
CA GLU A 47 11.07 -1.35 10.22
C GLU A 47 12.49 -1.75 9.80
N MET A 48 13.42 -0.81 9.93
CA MET A 48 14.84 -0.99 9.57
C MET A 48 15.70 -1.53 10.72
N LYS A 49 15.12 -1.71 11.91
CA LYS A 49 15.76 -2.34 13.07
C LYS A 49 14.81 -3.33 13.74
N ASP A 50 15.35 -4.47 14.19
CA ASP A 50 14.58 -5.44 14.96
C ASP A 50 14.37 -4.99 16.42
N LYS A 51 13.60 -5.76 17.20
CA LYS A 51 13.33 -5.50 18.64
C LYS A 51 14.59 -5.44 19.51
N LYS A 52 15.71 -5.98 19.05
CA LYS A 52 17.01 -5.98 19.73
C LYS A 52 17.92 -4.84 19.25
N GLY A 53 17.45 -4.03 18.30
CA GLY A 53 18.18 -2.90 17.72
C GLY A 53 19.13 -3.27 16.57
N ASN A 54 19.15 -4.54 16.12
CA ASN A 54 19.98 -4.95 15.00
C ASN A 54 19.38 -4.44 13.69
N ILE A 55 20.25 -4.14 12.71
CA ILE A 55 19.82 -3.74 11.38
C ILE A 55 19.02 -4.88 10.73
N LYS A 56 17.82 -4.55 10.27
CA LYS A 56 16.94 -5.46 9.54
C LYS A 56 17.02 -5.13 8.05
N THR A 57 17.29 -6.15 7.26
CA THR A 57 17.39 -6.05 5.79
C THR A 57 16.38 -6.92 5.07
N SER A 58 15.47 -7.60 5.78
CA SER A 58 14.43 -8.45 5.19
C SER A 58 13.11 -7.69 5.02
N ASN A 59 12.19 -8.29 4.26
CA ASN A 59 10.83 -7.75 4.14
C ASN A 59 10.12 -7.70 5.50
N GLY A 60 9.26 -6.70 5.64
CA GLY A 60 8.32 -6.53 6.74
C GLY A 60 6.88 -6.73 6.29
N LYS A 61 5.95 -6.52 7.23
CA LYS A 61 4.52 -6.52 6.95
C LYS A 61 4.07 -5.07 6.91
N TYR A 62 3.64 -4.62 5.74
CA TYR A 62 2.92 -3.36 5.64
C TYR A 62 1.43 -3.66 5.77
N ILE A 63 0.83 -3.18 6.85
CA ILE A 63 -0.61 -3.28 7.08
C ILE A 63 -1.14 -1.84 7.10
N VAL A 64 -1.83 -1.41 6.04
CA VAL A 64 -2.72 -0.26 6.15
C VAL A 64 -3.99 -0.79 6.80
N ASN A 65 -4.02 -0.84 8.13
CA ASN A 65 -5.24 -1.12 8.85
C ASN A 65 -5.96 0.22 9.08
N PRO A 66 -7.05 0.53 8.35
CA PRO A 66 -7.81 1.76 8.62
C PRO A 66 -8.49 1.72 9.99
N THR A 67 -8.56 0.56 10.63
CA THR A 67 -9.18 0.34 11.94
C THR A 67 -8.14 -0.22 12.91
N GLN A 68 -7.70 0.56 13.90
CA GLN A 68 -6.83 0.08 14.99
C GLN A 68 -7.58 -0.84 15.98
N ASP A 69 -8.52 -1.66 15.50
CA ASP A 69 -9.35 -2.51 16.35
C ASP A 69 -8.70 -3.90 16.50
N PRO A 70 -8.21 -4.26 17.70
CA PRO A 70 -7.58 -5.54 17.96
C PRO A 70 -8.57 -6.72 17.99
N ASP A 71 -9.88 -6.49 17.97
CA ASP A 71 -10.91 -7.53 18.14
C ASP A 71 -11.53 -8.03 16.82
N ILE A 72 -11.06 -7.57 15.66
CA ILE A 72 -11.57 -8.03 14.36
C ILE A 72 -10.95 -9.37 13.96
N GLU A 73 -11.67 -10.47 14.25
CA GLU A 73 -11.43 -11.81 13.70
C GLU A 73 -12.27 -12.04 12.43
N GLU A 74 -11.81 -11.61 11.25
CA GLU A 74 -12.28 -12.05 9.91
C GLU A 74 -11.24 -11.59 8.86
N PRO A 75 -11.10 -12.25 7.68
CA PRO A 75 -9.86 -12.19 6.92
C PRO A 75 -9.54 -10.76 6.50
N VAL A 76 -8.51 -10.19 7.14
CA VAL A 76 -8.02 -8.84 6.89
C VAL A 76 -7.83 -8.70 5.38
N ALA A 77 -8.54 -7.74 4.79
CA ALA A 77 -8.38 -7.33 3.40
C ALA A 77 -6.91 -7.39 2.98
N GLY A 78 -6.63 -8.00 1.82
CA GLY A 78 -5.27 -8.20 1.33
C GLY A 78 -5.10 -7.78 -0.13
N LEU A 79 -3.91 -8.04 -0.67
CA LEU A 79 -3.57 -7.67 -2.06
C LEU A 79 -4.54 -8.28 -3.09
N THR A 80 -5.11 -9.45 -2.81
CA THR A 80 -6.05 -10.14 -3.70
C THR A 80 -7.37 -9.39 -3.88
N ASN A 81 -7.71 -8.46 -2.98
CA ASN A 81 -8.90 -7.62 -3.09
C ASN A 81 -8.68 -6.41 -4.03
N VAL A 82 -7.43 -5.99 -4.25
CA VAL A 82 -7.09 -4.78 -5.01
C VAL A 82 -7.62 -4.85 -6.44
N ALA A 83 -7.53 -6.02 -7.07
CA ALA A 83 -8.01 -6.20 -8.45
C ALA A 83 -9.51 -5.92 -8.60
N ALA A 84 -10.34 -6.42 -7.67
CA ALA A 84 -11.78 -6.15 -7.71
C ALA A 84 -12.10 -4.67 -7.43
N SER A 85 -11.38 -4.03 -6.51
CA SER A 85 -11.51 -2.60 -6.26
C SER A 85 -11.20 -1.78 -7.51
N LEU A 86 -10.15 -2.13 -8.26
CA LEU A 86 -9.80 -1.46 -9.52
C LEU A 86 -10.87 -1.66 -10.60
N CYS A 87 -11.45 -2.86 -10.73
CA CYS A 87 -12.58 -3.09 -11.64
C CYS A 87 -13.73 -2.13 -11.34
N ASN A 88 -14.11 -2.01 -10.06
CA ASN A 88 -15.18 -1.10 -9.65
C ASN A 88 -14.85 0.37 -9.92
N LEU A 89 -13.62 0.82 -9.63
CA LEU A 89 -13.20 2.20 -9.92
C LEU A 89 -13.18 2.52 -11.42
N LEU A 90 -12.95 1.52 -12.26
CA LEU A 90 -13.01 1.63 -13.72
C LEU A 90 -14.45 1.53 -14.28
N GLY A 91 -15.45 1.31 -13.43
CA GLY A 91 -16.86 1.18 -13.85
C GLY A 91 -17.26 -0.21 -14.32
N TYR A 92 -16.49 -1.25 -13.97
CA TYR A 92 -16.78 -2.64 -14.31
C TYR A 92 -17.23 -3.44 -13.08
N GLU A 93 -18.01 -4.49 -13.35
CA GLU A 93 -18.25 -5.56 -12.37
C GLU A 93 -17.04 -6.50 -12.33
N PRO A 94 -16.48 -6.80 -11.14
CA PRO A 94 -15.36 -7.71 -11.03
C PRO A 94 -15.80 -9.15 -11.34
N PRO A 95 -14.91 -9.99 -11.90
CA PRO A 95 -15.21 -11.40 -12.11
C PRO A 95 -15.62 -12.11 -10.81
N PRO A 96 -16.56 -13.08 -10.86
CA PRO A 96 -17.14 -13.68 -9.65
C PRO A 96 -16.16 -14.49 -8.80
N HIS A 97 -15.00 -14.85 -9.35
CA HIS A 97 -13.93 -15.58 -8.64
C HIS A 97 -12.89 -14.66 -8.00
N TYR A 98 -12.99 -13.33 -8.16
CA TYR A 98 -12.13 -12.39 -7.46
C TYR A 98 -12.58 -12.24 -6.01
N ARG A 99 -11.66 -11.85 -5.13
CA ARG A 99 -12.02 -11.43 -3.77
C ARG A 99 -12.86 -10.15 -3.83
N LYS A 100 -13.73 -9.95 -2.83
CA LYS A 100 -14.61 -8.77 -2.77
C LYS A 100 -13.78 -7.48 -2.84
N SER A 101 -14.30 -6.52 -3.58
CA SER A 101 -13.79 -5.14 -3.61
C SER A 101 -13.68 -4.56 -2.19
N LEU A 102 -12.70 -3.69 -1.98
CA LEU A 102 -12.49 -2.95 -0.73
C LEU A 102 -13.32 -1.67 -0.64
N ILE A 103 -14.04 -1.32 -1.72
CA ILE A 103 -14.81 -0.10 -1.82
C ILE A 103 -16.26 -0.42 -2.13
N GLU A 104 -17.15 0.42 -1.63
CA GLU A 104 -18.57 0.42 -1.95
C GLU A 104 -18.97 1.85 -2.32
N PHE A 105 -19.76 2.01 -3.37
CA PHE A 105 -20.29 3.31 -3.76
C PHE A 105 -21.58 3.56 -2.98
N THR A 106 -21.64 4.65 -2.23
CA THR A 106 -22.87 5.10 -1.58
C THR A 106 -23.69 5.92 -2.56
N ALA A 107 -25.01 5.71 -2.56
CA ALA A 107 -25.97 6.51 -3.32
C ALA A 107 -26.12 7.93 -2.75
#